data_AF-A0A9E1V0C0-F1
#
_entry.id   AF-A0A9E1V0C0-F1
#
_cell.length_a   1.000
_cell.length_b   1.000
_cell.length_c   1.000
_cell.angle_alpha   90.00
_cell.angle_beta   90.00
_cell.angle_gamma   90.00
#
_symmetry.space_group_name_H-M   'P 1'
#
loop_
_entity.id
_entity.type
_entity.pdbx_description
1 polymer ?
#
loop_
_entity_poly.entity_id
_entity_poly.type
_entity_poly.pdbx_seq_one_letter_code
_entity_poly.pdbx_strand_id
1 'polypeptide(L)'
;MSRLPELFDEADKVHVSVAFEWDLPLADRLAKEWEAVGPVEVGGPATGGVPGEFEPGKYLRMGYTITSRGCPNTCWFCQAWRKEGEIRLLAIREGYNVLDNNLLACPAHHIVRVFEMLERQAERPRFTGGLEAKRLLPWHVEWLARLRPEVAWFAYDTPDDWGPLCDGASMLEDAGLITGKHRIGCYVLIGWPGDTIDKAEKRLRKVVSIGLFPQAMLLDAGKYVGDVREWKRFAREWSSKVIVGAKMRKYRESPSPLSEIREIRG
;
A
#
# COMPACT_ATOMS: atom_id res chain seq x y z
N MET A 1 18.41 -6.43 6.54
CA MET A 1 19.47 -7.17 7.26
C MET A 1 19.99 -6.24 8.33
N SER A 2 20.11 -6.72 9.56
CA SER A 2 20.59 -5.97 10.74
C SER A 2 21.88 -6.63 11.25
N ARG A 3 22.94 -6.51 10.45
CA ARG A 3 24.24 -7.16 10.65
C ARG A 3 25.21 -6.20 11.34
N LEU A 4 26.07 -6.74 12.22
CA LEU A 4 27.20 -6.05 12.82
C LEU A 4 28.42 -6.06 11.87
N PRO A 5 29.35 -5.10 11.99
CA PRO A 5 30.57 -5.11 11.19
C PRO A 5 31.42 -6.36 11.50
N GLU A 6 32.03 -6.91 10.46
CA GLU A 6 33.01 -8.00 10.53
C GLU A 6 34.43 -7.49 10.25
N LEU A 7 35.44 -8.31 10.54
CA LEU A 7 36.85 -7.93 10.50
C LEU A 7 37.32 -7.37 9.15
N PHE A 8 36.70 -7.78 8.04
CA PHE A 8 37.10 -7.42 6.68
C PHE A 8 36.12 -6.44 6.02
N ASP A 9 35.28 -5.78 6.81
CA ASP A 9 34.35 -4.80 6.27
C ASP A 9 35.04 -3.49 5.96
N GLU A 10 34.79 -2.99 4.75
CA GLU A 10 35.25 -1.71 4.26
C GLU A 10 34.08 -0.95 3.66
N ALA A 11 33.94 0.33 3.98
CA ALA A 11 32.92 1.19 3.40
C ALA A 11 33.36 2.66 3.44
N ASP A 12 33.16 3.38 2.34
CA ASP A 12 33.34 4.84 2.31
C ASP A 12 32.32 5.57 3.22
N LYS A 13 31.13 4.98 3.37
CA LYS A 13 30.04 5.47 4.22
C LYS A 13 29.04 4.37 4.53
N VAL A 14 28.51 4.35 5.75
CA VAL A 14 27.47 3.41 6.20
C VAL A 14 26.17 4.17 6.43
N HIS A 15 25.06 3.62 5.92
CA HIS A 15 23.73 4.19 6.12
C HIS A 15 22.85 3.24 6.94
N VAL A 16 22.34 3.72 8.07
CA VAL A 16 21.37 3.01 8.90
C VAL A 16 19.99 3.63 8.69
N SER A 17 19.20 3.05 7.77
CA SER A 17 17.84 3.50 7.48
C SER A 17 16.80 2.77 8.33
N VAL A 18 16.03 3.51 9.13
CA VAL A 18 15.08 2.98 10.11
C VAL A 18 13.64 3.26 9.66
N ALA A 19 12.87 2.20 9.45
CA ALA A 19 11.48 2.31 9.00
C ALA A 19 10.49 2.54 10.15
N PHE A 20 10.73 1.92 11.32
CA PHE A 20 9.80 1.94 12.45
C PHE A 20 10.43 2.47 13.73
N GLU A 21 9.66 3.21 14.52
CA GLU A 21 10.13 3.88 15.75
C GLU A 21 10.62 2.89 16.81
N TRP A 22 10.03 1.69 16.89
CA TRP A 22 10.49 0.65 17.84
C TRP A 22 11.86 0.06 17.48
N ASP A 23 12.34 0.28 16.25
CA ASP A 23 13.66 -0.17 15.79
C ASP A 23 14.75 0.90 16.03
N LEU A 24 14.40 2.10 16.50
CA LEU A 24 15.37 3.17 16.80
C LEU A 24 16.49 2.72 17.76
N PRO A 25 16.21 2.00 18.87
CA PRO A 25 17.29 1.53 19.75
C PRO A 25 18.26 0.54 19.08
N LEU A 26 17.78 -0.24 18.10
CA LEU A 26 18.64 -1.10 17.30
C LEU A 26 19.47 -0.28 16.33
N ALA A 27 18.88 0.75 15.71
CA ALA A 27 19.58 1.64 14.81
C ALA A 27 20.72 2.40 15.48
N ASP A 28 20.49 2.93 16.69
CA ASP A 28 21.52 3.62 17.47
C ASP A 28 22.69 2.68 17.78
N ARG A 29 22.39 1.43 18.14
CA ARG A 29 23.42 0.40 18.38
C ARG A 29 24.20 0.10 17.11
N LEU A 30 23.51 -0.15 15.99
CA LEU A 30 24.17 -0.43 14.72
C LEU A 30 25.05 0.76 14.30
N ALA A 31 24.55 1.98 14.43
CA ALA A 31 25.30 3.16 14.04
C ALA A 31 26.63 3.25 14.78
N LYS A 32 26.60 3.08 16.11
CA LYS A 32 27.81 3.08 16.94
C LYS A 32 28.83 2.00 16.57
N GLU A 33 28.37 0.78 16.29
CA GLU A 33 29.26 -0.32 15.92
C GLU A 33 29.94 -0.07 14.57
N TRP A 34 29.18 0.47 13.61
CA TRP A 34 29.67 0.73 12.25
C TRP A 34 30.60 1.96 12.13
N GLU A 35 30.67 2.83 13.14
CA GLU A 35 31.64 3.94 13.20
C GLU A 35 33.10 3.47 13.11
N ALA A 36 33.38 2.21 13.50
CA ALA A 36 34.71 1.63 13.37
C ALA A 36 35.12 1.34 11.91
N VAL A 37 34.16 1.23 10.99
CA VAL A 37 34.40 0.90 9.57
C VAL A 37 34.42 2.16 8.71
N GLY A 38 33.57 3.16 9.02
CA GLY A 38 33.52 4.40 8.28
C GLY A 38 32.46 5.38 8.80
N PRO A 39 32.32 6.57 8.17
CA PRO A 39 31.30 7.54 8.54
C PRO A 39 29.89 6.96 8.48
N VAL A 40 29.07 7.21 9.51
CA VAL A 40 27.71 6.64 9.61
C VAL A 40 26.65 7.72 9.55
N GLU A 41 25.59 7.47 8.78
CA GLU A 41 24.38 8.30 8.74
C GLU A 41 23.16 7.47 9.18
N VAL A 42 22.44 7.96 10.19
CA VAL A 42 21.16 7.38 10.61
C VAL A 42 20.02 8.21 10.01
N GLY A 43 19.08 7.53 9.37
CA GLY A 43 17.95 8.18 8.72
C GLY A 43 16.75 7.27 8.56
N GLY A 44 15.83 7.64 7.67
CA GLY A 44 14.64 6.86 7.35
C GLY A 44 13.36 7.37 8.02
N PRO A 45 12.19 6.78 7.69
CA PRO A 45 10.89 7.28 8.12
C PRO A 45 10.69 7.43 9.63
N ALA A 46 11.39 6.64 10.44
CA ALA A 46 11.26 6.66 11.90
C ALA A 46 12.01 7.82 12.57
N THR A 47 13.00 8.44 11.91
CA THR A 47 13.82 9.51 12.52
C THR A 47 13.19 10.89 12.43
N GLY A 48 11.98 11.00 11.87
CA GLY A 48 11.24 12.26 11.75
C GLY A 48 11.69 13.19 10.62
N GLY A 49 12.74 12.82 9.87
CA GLY A 49 13.17 13.58 8.70
C GLY A 49 12.14 13.56 7.57
N VAL A 50 12.02 14.66 6.83
CA VAL A 50 11.21 14.73 5.62
C VAL A 50 11.87 13.87 4.53
N PRO A 51 11.16 12.88 3.96
CA PRO A 51 11.69 12.06 2.88
C PRO A 51 12.18 12.90 1.68
N GLY A 52 13.44 12.67 1.30
CA GLY A 52 14.10 13.33 0.17
C GLY A 52 13.82 12.66 -1.18
N GLU A 53 14.79 12.74 -2.08
CA GLU A 53 14.77 12.08 -3.39
C GLU A 53 14.78 10.55 -3.28
N PHE A 54 14.43 9.88 -4.39
CA PHE A 54 14.43 8.42 -4.47
C PHE A 54 15.60 7.90 -5.31
N GLU A 55 16.31 6.93 -4.75
CA GLU A 55 17.43 6.23 -5.38
C GLU A 55 17.18 4.71 -5.33
N PRO A 56 16.98 4.04 -6.49
CA PRO A 56 16.75 2.60 -6.55
C PRO A 56 17.87 1.80 -5.88
N GLY A 57 17.51 0.79 -5.10
CA GLY A 57 18.48 -0.11 -4.47
C GLY A 57 19.17 0.42 -3.22
N LYS A 58 19.02 1.72 -2.89
CA LYS A 58 19.69 2.31 -1.72
C LYS A 58 19.11 1.83 -0.39
N TYR A 59 17.80 2.07 -0.19
CA TYR A 59 17.08 1.67 1.03
C TYR A 59 15.94 0.69 0.76
N LEU A 60 15.55 0.56 -0.50
CA LEU A 60 14.53 -0.36 -0.97
C LEU A 60 15.15 -1.32 -1.97
N ARG A 61 14.59 -2.53 -2.06
CA ARG A 61 15.05 -3.54 -3.02
C ARG A 61 14.98 -2.99 -4.44
N MET A 62 15.89 -3.44 -5.31
CA MET A 62 15.75 -3.19 -6.75
C MET A 62 14.38 -3.64 -7.27
N GLY A 63 13.84 -2.90 -8.22
CA GLY A 63 12.49 -3.08 -8.77
C GLY A 63 11.39 -2.30 -8.05
N TYR A 64 11.66 -1.72 -6.88
CA TYR A 64 10.76 -0.76 -6.25
C TYR A 64 11.02 0.65 -6.78
N THR A 65 9.97 1.46 -6.93
CA THR A 65 10.10 2.84 -7.37
C THR A 65 9.18 3.78 -6.59
N ILE A 66 9.66 4.99 -6.33
CA ILE A 66 8.90 6.09 -5.75
C ILE A 66 9.07 7.28 -6.68
N THR A 67 7.96 7.70 -7.27
CA THR A 67 7.88 8.73 -8.30
C THR A 67 7.24 10.01 -7.79
N SER A 68 6.58 9.94 -6.63
CA SER A 68 6.07 11.10 -5.90
C SER A 68 6.09 10.86 -4.39
N ARG A 69 6.08 11.96 -3.65
CA ARG A 69 5.98 12.05 -2.19
C ARG A 69 4.75 12.87 -1.81
N GLY A 70 4.34 12.77 -0.56
CA GLY A 70 3.18 13.51 -0.03
C GLY A 70 1.83 12.90 -0.42
N CYS A 71 0.78 13.45 0.18
CA CYS A 71 -0.60 13.07 -0.10
C CYS A 71 -1.51 14.25 0.27
N PRO A 72 -2.44 14.67 -0.60
CA PRO A 72 -3.31 15.79 -0.31
C PRO A 72 -4.41 15.45 0.70
N ASN A 73 -4.60 14.15 1.01
CA ASN A 73 -5.60 13.70 1.96
C ASN A 73 -5.09 13.87 3.39
N THR A 74 -5.90 14.47 4.26
CA THR A 74 -5.57 14.72 5.68
C THR A 74 -6.08 13.59 6.59
N CYS A 75 -5.95 12.34 6.16
CA CYS A 75 -6.46 11.18 6.90
C CYS A 75 -5.93 11.17 8.35
N TRP A 76 -6.83 11.06 9.33
CA TRP A 76 -6.49 11.20 10.75
C TRP A 76 -5.48 10.14 11.23
N PHE A 77 -5.46 8.96 10.61
CA PHE A 77 -4.58 7.83 10.94
C PHE A 77 -3.24 7.84 10.18
N CYS A 78 -3.11 8.62 9.10
CA CYS A 78 -1.98 8.53 8.18
C CYS A 78 -0.83 9.49 8.55
N GLN A 79 0.42 9.05 8.36
CA GLN A 79 1.60 9.88 8.59
C GLN A 79 2.09 10.59 7.31
N ALA A 80 1.64 10.18 6.12
CA ALA A 80 2.13 10.70 4.84
C ALA A 80 1.97 12.23 4.76
N TRP A 81 0.76 12.76 4.90
CA TRP A 81 0.53 14.21 4.81
C TRP A 81 1.18 14.99 5.96
N ARG A 82 1.35 14.38 7.15
CA ARG A 82 1.99 15.02 8.30
C ARG A 82 3.49 15.18 8.14
N LYS A 83 4.14 14.18 7.52
CA LYS A 83 5.61 14.15 7.33
C LYS A 83 6.05 14.71 5.98
N GLU A 84 5.27 14.49 4.93
CA GLU A 84 5.64 14.80 3.55
C GLU A 84 4.82 15.96 2.95
N GLY A 85 3.68 16.32 3.54
CA GLY A 85 2.82 17.40 3.05
C GLY A 85 2.06 17.04 1.76
N GLU A 86 1.86 18.05 0.92
CA GLU A 86 1.20 17.93 -0.39
C GLU A 86 2.06 17.13 -1.40
N ILE A 87 1.47 16.82 -2.56
CA ILE A 87 2.15 16.05 -3.61
C ILE A 87 3.40 16.79 -4.10
N ARG A 88 4.54 16.12 -3.99
CA ARG A 88 5.83 16.52 -4.54
C ARG A 88 6.29 15.47 -5.56
N LEU A 89 6.40 15.87 -6.81
CA LEU A 89 6.87 14.99 -7.88
C LEU A 89 8.38 14.76 -7.74
N LEU A 90 8.82 13.52 -7.96
CA LEU A 90 10.23 13.14 -8.01
C LEU A 90 10.64 12.78 -9.44
N ALA A 91 11.94 12.65 -9.66
CA ALA A 91 12.43 12.03 -10.89
C ALA A 91 11.93 10.58 -10.99
N ILE A 92 11.29 10.23 -12.11
CA ILE A 92 10.83 8.86 -12.36
C ILE A 92 12.06 7.98 -12.62
N ARG A 93 12.31 7.06 -11.68
CA ARG A 93 13.34 6.01 -11.80
C ARG A 93 12.67 4.69 -12.19
N GLU A 94 13.41 3.84 -12.89
CA GLU A 94 12.91 2.53 -13.31
C GLU A 94 12.57 1.63 -12.10
N GLY A 95 11.55 0.80 -12.30
CA GLY A 95 11.05 -0.14 -11.31
C GLY A 95 9.63 -0.57 -11.65
N TYR A 96 9.24 -1.75 -11.18
CA TYR A 96 7.94 -2.35 -11.47
C TYR A 96 6.98 -2.29 -10.28
N ASN A 97 7.43 -1.97 -9.07
CA ASN A 97 6.57 -1.81 -7.89
C ASN A 97 6.52 -0.37 -7.40
N VAL A 98 5.39 0.32 -7.65
CA VAL A 98 5.19 1.71 -7.28
C VAL A 98 4.78 1.83 -5.82
N LEU A 99 5.51 2.67 -5.07
CA LEU A 99 5.33 2.93 -3.64
C LEU A 99 5.01 4.39 -3.32
N ASP A 100 4.45 5.12 -4.28
CA ASP A 100 3.94 6.48 -4.03
C ASP A 100 2.84 6.42 -2.97
N ASN A 101 2.82 7.41 -2.07
CA ASN A 101 1.74 7.52 -1.07
C ASN A 101 0.37 7.67 -1.72
N ASN A 102 0.31 8.34 -2.89
CA ASN A 102 -0.91 8.46 -3.68
C ASN A 102 -0.60 8.81 -5.15
N LEU A 103 -0.28 7.81 -5.98
CA LEU A 103 0.01 8.02 -7.40
C LEU A 103 -1.15 8.75 -8.12
N LEU A 104 -2.40 8.42 -7.82
CA LEU A 104 -3.57 8.99 -8.49
C LEU A 104 -3.89 10.43 -8.07
N ALA A 105 -3.20 10.97 -7.06
CA ALA A 105 -3.24 12.39 -6.73
C ALA A 105 -2.24 13.23 -7.54
N CYS A 106 -1.33 12.60 -8.29
CA CYS A 106 -0.40 13.32 -9.15
C CYS A 106 -1.11 13.96 -10.37
N PRO A 107 -0.53 15.00 -10.99
CA PRO A 107 -1.02 15.51 -12.26
C PRO A 107 -1.02 14.43 -13.35
N ALA A 108 -2.00 14.47 -14.25
CA ALA A 108 -2.19 13.43 -15.27
C ALA A 108 -0.94 13.13 -16.11
N HIS A 109 -0.17 14.17 -16.50
CA HIS A 109 1.06 13.98 -17.28
C HIS A 109 2.14 13.17 -16.52
N HIS A 110 2.19 13.27 -15.19
CA HIS A 110 3.12 12.50 -14.38
C HIS A 110 2.67 11.03 -14.32
N ILE A 111 1.39 10.79 -14.06
CA ILE A 111 0.81 9.43 -14.01
C ILE A 111 1.04 8.71 -15.34
N VAL A 112 0.80 9.37 -16.48
CA VAL A 112 1.05 8.81 -17.81
C VAL A 112 2.52 8.41 -17.97
N ARG A 113 3.48 9.27 -17.59
CA ARG A 113 4.91 8.95 -17.67
C ARG A 113 5.31 7.78 -16.77
N VAL A 114 4.67 7.63 -15.60
CA VAL A 114 4.87 6.46 -14.73
C VAL A 114 4.33 5.20 -15.40
N PHE A 115 3.13 5.25 -15.99
CA PHE A 115 2.56 4.11 -16.71
C PHE A 115 3.37 3.73 -17.95
N GLU A 116 3.89 4.69 -18.72
CA GLU A 116 4.81 4.44 -19.83
C GLU A 116 6.12 3.80 -19.35
N MET A 117 6.65 4.23 -18.21
CA MET A 117 7.83 3.60 -17.60
C MET A 117 7.53 2.15 -17.22
N LEU A 118 6.38 1.90 -16.59
CA LEU A 118 5.92 0.57 -16.19
C LEU A 118 5.71 -0.37 -17.38
N GLU A 119 5.21 0.14 -18.51
CA GLU A 119 5.02 -0.65 -19.73
C GLU A 119 6.33 -1.20 -20.30
N ARG A 120 7.44 -0.49 -20.11
CA ARG A 120 8.76 -0.90 -20.60
C ARG A 120 9.47 -1.90 -19.68
N GLN A 121 8.96 -2.15 -18.47
CA GLN A 121 9.59 -3.07 -17.52
C GLN A 121 9.39 -4.53 -17.96
N ALA A 122 10.37 -5.38 -17.64
CA ALA A 122 10.26 -6.82 -17.91
C ALA A 122 9.22 -7.48 -16.98
N GLU A 123 9.16 -7.03 -15.74
CA GLU A 123 8.21 -7.49 -14.74
C GLU A 123 6.87 -6.77 -14.88
N ARG A 124 5.79 -7.50 -14.56
CA ARG A 124 4.45 -6.92 -14.54
C ARG A 124 4.33 -5.90 -13.40
N PRO A 125 3.66 -4.76 -13.64
CA PRO A 125 3.53 -3.72 -12.62
C PRO A 125 2.87 -4.20 -11.33
N ARG A 126 3.27 -3.60 -10.22
CA ARG A 126 2.71 -3.81 -8.89
C ARG A 126 2.38 -2.45 -8.28
N PHE A 127 1.19 -2.35 -7.72
CA PHE A 127 0.76 -1.20 -6.92
C PHE A 127 0.53 -1.68 -5.50
N THR A 128 1.61 -2.00 -4.77
CA THR A 128 1.51 -2.49 -3.39
C THR A 128 1.27 -1.38 -2.37
N GLY A 129 1.59 -0.12 -2.71
CA GLY A 129 1.26 1.04 -1.88
C GLY A 129 -0.23 1.40 -1.87
N GLY A 130 -1.00 0.87 -2.83
CA GLY A 130 -2.41 1.15 -3.00
C GLY A 130 -2.69 2.30 -4.00
N LEU A 131 -3.87 2.25 -4.60
CA LEU A 131 -4.46 3.29 -5.44
C LEU A 131 -5.71 3.82 -4.74
N GLU A 132 -5.92 5.14 -4.80
CA GLU A 132 -7.10 5.76 -4.19
C GLU A 132 -8.33 5.62 -5.09
N ALA A 133 -9.35 4.90 -4.63
CA ALA A 133 -10.58 4.68 -5.41
C ALA A 133 -11.31 5.99 -5.77
N LYS A 134 -11.32 6.97 -4.86
CA LYS A 134 -11.89 8.33 -5.07
C LYS A 134 -11.29 9.08 -6.26
N ARG A 135 -10.06 8.75 -6.66
CA ARG A 135 -9.36 9.40 -7.77
C ARG A 135 -9.25 8.50 -9.00
N LEU A 136 -9.82 7.30 -8.95
CA LEU A 136 -9.83 6.40 -10.09
C LEU A 136 -10.76 6.97 -11.17
N LEU A 137 -10.27 6.99 -12.41
CA LEU A 137 -10.95 7.55 -13.56
C LEU A 137 -10.89 6.52 -14.70
N PRO A 138 -11.79 6.59 -15.71
CA PRO A 138 -11.82 5.61 -16.81
C PRO A 138 -10.47 5.44 -17.51
N TRP A 139 -9.76 6.54 -17.81
CA TRP A 139 -8.45 6.48 -18.47
C TRP A 139 -7.37 5.80 -17.61
N HIS A 140 -7.47 5.87 -16.27
CA HIS A 140 -6.60 5.08 -15.39
C HIS A 140 -6.86 3.58 -15.58
N VAL A 141 -8.14 3.19 -15.69
CA VAL A 141 -8.55 1.79 -15.85
C VAL A 141 -8.12 1.25 -17.21
N GLU A 142 -8.17 2.04 -18.27
CA GLU A 142 -7.62 1.70 -19.59
C GLU A 142 -6.12 1.37 -19.50
N TRP A 143 -5.35 2.18 -18.78
CA TRP A 143 -3.94 1.89 -18.51
C TRP A 143 -3.74 0.62 -17.70
N LEU A 144 -4.52 0.41 -16.63
CA LEU A 144 -4.43 -0.81 -15.83
C LEU A 144 -4.77 -2.07 -16.66
N ALA A 145 -5.74 -1.99 -17.56
CA ALA A 145 -6.12 -3.06 -18.48
C ALA A 145 -4.99 -3.37 -19.47
N ARG A 146 -4.33 -2.33 -20.00
CA ARG A 146 -3.16 -2.45 -20.89
C ARG A 146 -1.95 -3.05 -20.18
N LEU A 147 -1.57 -2.47 -19.03
CA LEU A 147 -0.40 -2.88 -18.25
C LEU A 147 -0.57 -4.28 -17.65
N ARG A 148 -1.81 -4.69 -17.35
CA ARG A 148 -2.15 -5.93 -16.67
C ARG A 148 -1.26 -6.12 -15.44
N PRO A 149 -1.42 -5.34 -14.35
CA PRO A 149 -0.58 -5.45 -13.18
C PRO A 149 -0.62 -6.85 -12.56
N GLU A 150 0.49 -7.29 -11.98
CA GLU A 150 0.52 -8.50 -11.16
C GLU A 150 -0.41 -8.35 -9.96
N VAL A 151 -0.39 -7.17 -9.34
CA VAL A 151 -1.29 -6.81 -8.25
C VAL A 151 -1.56 -5.31 -8.23
N ALA A 152 -2.81 -4.93 -7.95
CA ALA A 152 -3.18 -3.56 -7.63
C ALA A 152 -4.07 -3.55 -6.39
N TRP A 153 -3.62 -2.86 -5.35
CA TRP A 153 -4.39 -2.68 -4.14
C TRP A 153 -5.14 -1.34 -4.17
N PHE A 154 -6.30 -1.31 -3.52
CA PHE A 154 -7.05 -0.12 -3.16
C PHE A 154 -7.16 -0.02 -1.64
N ALA A 155 -7.67 1.09 -1.12
CA ALA A 155 -7.86 1.29 0.31
C ALA A 155 -9.35 1.51 0.65
N TYR A 156 -9.78 0.90 1.75
CA TYR A 156 -11.05 1.14 2.43
C TYR A 156 -10.76 1.43 3.90
N ASP A 157 -10.43 2.68 4.18
CA ASP A 157 -9.95 3.09 5.50
C ASP A 157 -11.03 3.82 6.30
N THR A 158 -11.90 4.58 5.63
CA THR A 158 -13.02 5.29 6.25
C THR A 158 -14.35 4.96 5.56
N PRO A 159 -15.50 5.09 6.25
CA PRO A 159 -16.80 4.71 5.70
C PRO A 159 -17.15 5.35 4.35
N ASP A 160 -16.71 6.58 4.11
CA ASP A 160 -16.92 7.37 2.89
C ASP A 160 -16.08 6.90 1.69
N ASP A 161 -15.11 5.99 1.89
CA ASP A 161 -14.41 5.34 0.78
C ASP A 161 -15.29 4.29 0.07
N TRP A 162 -16.36 3.81 0.73
CA TRP A 162 -17.15 2.68 0.23
C TRP A 162 -17.80 2.93 -1.13
N GLY A 163 -18.45 4.09 -1.33
CA GLY A 163 -19.07 4.45 -2.60
C GLY A 163 -18.06 4.50 -3.76
N PRO A 164 -16.99 5.30 -3.62
CA PRO A 164 -15.90 5.34 -4.60
C PRO A 164 -15.25 3.98 -4.87
N LEU A 165 -15.12 3.12 -3.85
CA LEU A 165 -14.59 1.77 -4.02
C LEU A 165 -15.52 0.89 -4.87
N CYS A 166 -16.84 0.95 -4.65
CA CYS A 166 -17.82 0.26 -5.50
C CYS A 166 -17.74 0.75 -6.95
N ASP A 167 -17.67 2.05 -7.14
CA ASP A 167 -17.58 2.66 -8.47
C ASP A 167 -16.32 2.23 -9.21
N GLY A 168 -15.18 2.28 -8.52
CA GLY A 168 -13.92 1.79 -9.03
C GLY A 168 -13.96 0.30 -9.35
N ALA A 169 -14.57 -0.50 -8.48
CA ALA A 169 -14.72 -1.94 -8.71
C ALA A 169 -15.58 -2.23 -9.95
N SER A 170 -16.67 -1.50 -10.17
CA SER A 170 -17.47 -1.64 -11.41
C SER A 170 -16.61 -1.36 -12.65
N MET A 171 -15.88 -0.24 -12.69
CA MET A 171 -15.03 0.08 -13.84
C MET A 171 -13.96 -0.99 -14.08
N LEU A 172 -13.34 -1.51 -13.01
CA LEU A 172 -12.33 -2.56 -13.10
C LEU A 172 -12.94 -3.91 -13.53
N GLU A 173 -14.16 -4.22 -13.12
CA GLU A 173 -14.90 -5.41 -13.57
C GLU A 173 -15.23 -5.33 -15.06
N ASP A 174 -15.77 -4.18 -15.50
CA ASP A 174 -16.13 -3.94 -16.91
C ASP A 174 -14.91 -4.01 -17.83
N ALA A 175 -13.72 -3.64 -17.32
CA ALA A 175 -12.44 -3.78 -18.00
C ALA A 175 -11.81 -5.18 -17.89
N GLY A 176 -12.49 -6.15 -17.26
CA GLY A 176 -12.01 -7.53 -17.11
C GLY A 176 -10.83 -7.72 -16.15
N LEU A 177 -10.58 -6.76 -15.25
CA LEU A 177 -9.49 -6.82 -14.29
C LEU A 177 -9.86 -7.58 -13.01
N ILE A 178 -11.12 -7.52 -12.59
CA ILE A 178 -11.64 -8.31 -11.46
C ILE A 178 -11.92 -9.74 -11.95
N THR A 179 -11.01 -10.64 -11.61
CA THR A 179 -11.07 -12.05 -12.03
C THR A 179 -10.89 -12.99 -10.84
N GLY A 180 -11.08 -14.30 -11.04
CA GLY A 180 -10.76 -15.32 -10.03
C GLY A 180 -9.27 -15.41 -9.65
N LYS A 181 -8.38 -14.61 -10.25
CA LYS A 181 -6.93 -14.58 -9.97
C LYS A 181 -6.55 -13.66 -8.83
N HIS A 182 -7.50 -12.94 -8.22
CA HIS A 182 -7.29 -12.09 -7.03
C HIS A 182 -6.16 -11.04 -7.20
N ARG A 183 -6.04 -10.46 -8.40
CA ARG A 183 -5.03 -9.42 -8.71
C ARG A 183 -5.41 -8.04 -8.20
N ILE A 184 -6.71 -7.78 -8.11
CA ILE A 184 -7.24 -6.54 -7.57
C ILE A 184 -7.68 -6.83 -6.14
N GLY A 185 -7.11 -6.08 -5.20
CA GLY A 185 -7.39 -6.23 -3.78
C GLY A 185 -7.73 -4.89 -3.12
N CYS A 186 -8.19 -4.96 -1.88
CA CYS A 186 -8.44 -3.80 -1.05
C CYS A 186 -7.89 -4.02 0.34
N TYR A 187 -7.01 -3.13 0.80
CA TYR A 187 -6.67 -2.98 2.19
C TYR A 187 -7.89 -2.43 2.93
N VAL A 188 -8.21 -3.02 4.08
CA VAL A 188 -9.34 -2.59 4.92
C VAL A 188 -8.80 -2.27 6.29
N LEU A 189 -8.89 -1.00 6.69
CA LEU A 189 -8.47 -0.58 8.02
C LEU A 189 -9.39 -1.20 9.07
N ILE A 190 -8.79 -1.68 10.16
CA ILE A 190 -9.50 -2.28 11.27
C ILE A 190 -8.86 -1.90 12.61
N GLY A 191 -9.62 -1.98 13.69
CA GLY A 191 -9.11 -1.76 15.05
C GLY A 191 -8.77 -0.31 15.36
N TRP A 192 -9.51 0.65 14.78
CA TRP A 192 -9.48 2.05 15.19
C TRP A 192 -10.32 2.29 16.46
N PRO A 193 -10.23 3.46 17.12
CA PRO A 193 -10.99 3.74 18.34
C PRO A 193 -12.50 3.51 18.18
N GLY A 194 -13.07 2.62 19.01
CA GLY A 194 -14.50 2.26 18.97
C GLY A 194 -14.90 1.25 17.88
N ASP A 195 -13.93 0.68 17.16
CA ASP A 195 -14.17 -0.42 16.23
C ASP A 195 -14.40 -1.75 16.96
N THR A 196 -15.08 -2.68 16.30
CA THR A 196 -15.33 -4.04 16.82
C THR A 196 -15.03 -5.08 15.76
N ILE A 197 -14.69 -6.30 16.17
CA ILE A 197 -14.45 -7.42 15.25
C ILE A 197 -15.63 -7.62 14.30
N ASP A 198 -16.87 -7.54 14.80
CA ASP A 198 -18.08 -7.66 13.98
C ASP A 198 -18.18 -6.57 12.91
N LYS A 199 -17.87 -5.31 13.26
CA LYS A 199 -17.90 -4.20 12.31
C LYS A 199 -16.78 -4.35 11.26
N ALA A 200 -15.59 -4.75 11.71
CA ALA A 200 -14.46 -5.03 10.83
C ALA A 200 -14.76 -6.18 9.85
N GLU A 201 -15.34 -7.27 10.34
CA GLU A 201 -15.73 -8.40 9.50
C GLU A 201 -16.79 -7.99 8.47
N LYS A 202 -17.79 -7.20 8.86
CA LYS A 202 -18.79 -6.67 7.91
C LYS A 202 -18.14 -5.85 6.79
N ARG A 203 -17.15 -5.00 7.10
CA ARG A 203 -16.41 -4.23 6.08
C ARG A 203 -15.60 -5.14 5.16
N LEU A 204 -14.90 -6.13 5.70
CA LEU A 204 -14.13 -7.11 4.92
C LEU A 204 -15.04 -7.93 3.99
N ARG A 205 -16.21 -8.36 4.46
CA ARG A 205 -17.21 -9.08 3.65
C ARG A 205 -17.78 -8.21 2.52
N LYS A 206 -17.99 -6.91 2.75
CA LYS A 206 -18.39 -5.97 1.69
C LYS A 206 -17.38 -5.91 0.55
N VAL A 207 -16.09 -5.89 0.86
CA VAL A 207 -15.03 -5.94 -0.17
C VAL A 207 -15.10 -7.25 -0.97
N VAL A 208 -15.37 -8.38 -0.30
CA VAL A 208 -15.56 -9.67 -1.00
C VAL A 208 -16.77 -9.64 -1.94
N SER A 209 -17.88 -9.01 -1.53
CA SER A 209 -19.11 -9.00 -2.34
C SER A 209 -18.96 -8.25 -3.66
N ILE A 210 -18.03 -7.28 -3.74
CA ILE A 210 -17.69 -6.58 -5.00
C ILE A 210 -16.53 -7.26 -5.75
N GLY A 211 -16.21 -8.51 -5.41
CA GLY A 211 -15.24 -9.34 -6.13
C GLY A 211 -13.76 -9.08 -5.81
N LEU A 212 -13.47 -8.07 -5.00
CA LEU A 212 -12.11 -7.69 -4.61
C LEU A 212 -11.54 -8.63 -3.53
N PHE A 213 -10.23 -8.82 -3.55
CA PHE A 213 -9.55 -9.58 -2.49
C PHE A 213 -9.30 -8.68 -1.26
N PRO A 214 -9.92 -8.94 -0.10
CA PRO A 214 -9.72 -8.11 1.08
C PRO A 214 -8.39 -8.44 1.78
N GLN A 215 -7.77 -7.43 2.38
CA GLN A 215 -6.68 -7.61 3.35
C GLN A 215 -6.91 -6.72 4.57
N ALA A 216 -6.99 -7.34 5.75
CA ALA A 216 -7.13 -6.62 7.01
C ALA A 216 -5.84 -5.86 7.39
N MET A 217 -5.95 -4.56 7.63
CA MET A 217 -4.88 -3.69 8.09
C MET A 217 -5.17 -3.22 9.52
N LEU A 218 -4.58 -3.88 10.51
CA LEU A 218 -4.76 -3.52 11.91
C LEU A 218 -4.00 -2.22 12.23
N LEU A 219 -4.72 -1.17 12.61
CA LEU A 219 -4.15 0.13 12.92
C LEU A 219 -3.23 0.08 14.15
N ASP A 220 -2.06 0.70 14.02
CA ASP A 220 -1.09 0.93 15.10
C ASP A 220 -0.79 -0.32 15.96
N ALA A 221 -0.65 -1.46 15.28
CA ALA A 221 -0.44 -2.79 15.88
C ALA A 221 -1.46 -3.18 16.98
N GLY A 222 -2.63 -2.53 17.01
CA GLY A 222 -3.68 -2.73 17.99
C GLY A 222 -3.66 -1.78 19.19
N LYS A 223 -2.93 -0.65 19.17
CA LYS A 223 -2.88 0.30 20.31
C LYS A 223 -4.25 0.76 20.82
N TYR A 224 -5.26 0.81 19.94
CA TYR A 224 -6.58 1.34 20.23
C TYR A 224 -7.63 0.29 20.62
N VAL A 225 -7.25 -0.99 20.67
CA VAL A 225 -8.19 -2.09 20.93
C VAL A 225 -7.93 -2.74 22.29
N GLY A 226 -8.99 -3.30 22.89
CA GLY A 226 -8.89 -3.98 24.20
C GLY A 226 -8.02 -5.24 24.16
N ASP A 227 -8.41 -6.23 23.35
CA ASP A 227 -7.64 -7.48 23.18
C ASP A 227 -6.84 -7.49 21.87
N VAL A 228 -5.61 -7.00 21.94
CA VAL A 228 -4.69 -6.96 20.79
C VAL A 228 -4.42 -8.36 20.20
N ARG A 229 -4.43 -9.42 21.01
CA ARG A 229 -4.15 -10.79 20.52
C ARG A 229 -5.30 -11.29 19.67
N GLU A 230 -6.54 -11.04 20.11
CA GLU A 230 -7.73 -11.34 19.32
C GLU A 230 -7.71 -10.62 17.97
N TRP A 231 -7.44 -9.31 17.97
CA TRP A 231 -7.37 -8.52 16.75
C TRP A 231 -6.26 -8.96 15.79
N LYS A 232 -5.07 -9.31 16.31
CA LYS A 232 -3.98 -9.85 15.49
C LYS A 232 -4.34 -11.21 14.88
N ARG A 233 -5.01 -12.08 15.64
CA ARG A 233 -5.52 -13.36 15.14
C ARG A 233 -6.55 -13.13 14.02
N PHE A 234 -7.52 -12.26 14.26
CA PHE A 234 -8.53 -11.89 13.28
C PHE A 234 -7.91 -11.29 12.00
N ALA A 235 -6.97 -10.35 12.13
CA ALA A 235 -6.29 -9.75 10.98
C ALA A 235 -5.52 -10.79 10.15
N ARG A 236 -4.90 -11.78 10.80
CA ARG A 236 -4.19 -12.88 10.13
C ARG A 236 -5.13 -13.76 9.30
N GLU A 237 -6.32 -14.05 9.78
CA GLU A 237 -7.34 -14.79 9.01
C GLU A 237 -7.73 -14.07 7.71
N TRP A 238 -7.68 -12.74 7.74
CA TRP A 238 -7.99 -11.88 6.61
C TRP A 238 -6.76 -11.36 5.86
N SER A 239 -5.56 -11.91 6.12
CA SER A 239 -4.33 -11.59 5.39
C SER A 239 -3.73 -12.81 4.67
N SER A 240 -4.16 -14.02 5.00
CA SER A 240 -3.71 -15.25 4.33
C SER A 240 -4.46 -15.46 3.02
N LYS A 241 -3.72 -15.51 1.89
CA LYS A 241 -4.28 -15.82 0.56
C LYS A 241 -5.11 -17.10 0.54
N VAL A 242 -4.68 -18.12 1.29
CA VAL A 242 -5.38 -19.42 1.35
C VAL A 242 -6.70 -19.28 2.10
N ILE A 243 -6.67 -18.69 3.30
CA ILE A 243 -7.85 -18.55 4.15
C ILE A 243 -8.86 -17.61 3.50
N VAL A 244 -8.40 -16.44 3.04
CA VAL A 244 -9.26 -15.46 2.35
C VAL A 244 -9.82 -16.04 1.07
N GLY A 245 -9.02 -16.75 0.26
CA GLY A 245 -9.51 -17.42 -0.94
C GLY A 245 -10.62 -18.45 -0.64
N ALA A 246 -10.51 -19.19 0.47
CA ALA A 246 -11.58 -20.09 0.92
C ALA A 246 -12.83 -19.33 1.38
N LYS A 247 -12.67 -18.24 2.14
CA LYS A 247 -13.78 -17.36 2.56
C LYS A 247 -14.47 -16.75 1.33
N MET A 248 -13.73 -16.27 0.34
CA MET A 248 -14.29 -15.68 -0.89
C MET A 248 -15.12 -16.67 -1.70
N ARG A 249 -14.69 -17.95 -1.82
CA ARG A 249 -15.51 -18.97 -2.49
C ARG A 249 -16.86 -19.15 -1.80
N LYS A 250 -16.87 -19.18 -0.46
CA LYS A 250 -18.10 -19.29 0.33
C LYS A 250 -19.03 -18.07 0.18
N TYR A 251 -18.48 -16.86 0.10
CA TYR A 251 -19.29 -15.64 0.03
C TYR A 251 -19.74 -15.26 -1.39
N ARG A 252 -19.11 -15.80 -2.44
CA ARG A 252 -19.53 -15.61 -3.84
C ARG A 252 -20.86 -16.27 -4.21
N GLU A 253 -21.38 -17.15 -3.35
CA GLU A 253 -22.70 -17.75 -3.51
C GLU A 253 -23.85 -16.76 -3.17
N SER A 254 -23.54 -15.55 -2.69
CA SER A 254 -24.49 -14.46 -2.48
C SER A 254 -24.48 -13.46 -3.65
N PRO A 255 -25.63 -12.89 -4.07
CA PRO A 255 -25.69 -11.94 -5.18
C PRO A 255 -24.80 -10.71 -4.96
N SER A 256 -24.09 -10.29 -6.01
CA SER A 256 -23.16 -9.15 -5.98
C SER A 256 -23.95 -7.82 -6.02
N PRO A 257 -23.68 -6.86 -5.12
CA PRO A 257 -24.31 -5.54 -5.17
C PRO A 257 -23.89 -4.71 -6.39
N LEU A 258 -22.89 -5.14 -7.18
CA LEU A 258 -22.50 -4.44 -8.40
C LEU A 258 -23.60 -4.47 -9.48
N SER A 259 -24.50 -5.47 -9.47
CA SER A 259 -25.63 -5.48 -10.42
C SER A 259 -26.64 -4.37 -10.13
N GLU A 260 -26.91 -4.08 -8.85
CA GLU A 260 -27.84 -3.01 -8.45
C GLU A 260 -27.27 -1.61 -8.74
N ILE A 261 -25.95 -1.43 -8.57
CA ILE A 261 -25.27 -0.16 -8.88
C ILE A 261 -25.34 0.16 -10.39
N ARG A 262 -25.33 -0.87 -11.25
CA ARG A 262 -25.48 -0.71 -12.69
C ARG A 262 -26.88 -0.27 -13.10
N GLU A 263 -27.93 -0.78 -12.44
CA GLU A 263 -29.33 -0.39 -12.71
C GLU A 263 -29.61 1.07 -12.34
N ILE A 264 -28.95 1.62 -11.33
CA ILE A 264 -29.09 3.03 -10.92
C ILE A 264 -28.38 3.98 -11.91
N ARG A 265 -27.43 3.46 -12.71
CA ARG A 265 -26.58 4.25 -13.63
C ARG A 265 -27.01 4.16 -15.10
N GLY A 266 -27.90 3.23 -15.44
CA GLY A 266 -28.54 3.15 -16.75
C GLY A 266 -29.65 4.19 -16.90
#